data_AF-A0A370DHP0-F1
#
_entry.id   AF-A0A370DHP0-F1
#
_cell.length_a   1.000
_cell.length_b   1.000
_cell.length_c   1.000
_cell.angle_alpha   90.00
_cell.angle_beta   90.00
_cell.angle_gamma   90.00
#
_symmetry.space_group_name_H-M   'P 1'
#
loop_
_entity.id
_entity.type
_entity.pdbx_description
1 polymer ?
#
loop_
_entity_poly.entity_id
_entity_poly.type
_entity_poly.pdbx_seq_one_letter_code
_entity_poly.pdbx_strand_id
1 'polypeptide(L)' 'MHLCFLYTQLGSTVIERTASYRELFVRQFDTTKFMQIRQASNQGMALGNGGFKPEVKRLAGHRVVPLKREPKPKQINNK' A
#
# COMPACT_ATOMS: atom_id res chain seq x y z
N MET A 1 20.44 -12.07 -13.68
CA MET A 1 19.77 -12.75 -14.80
C MET A 1 18.89 -13.95 -14.37
N HIS A 2 18.37 -14.02 -13.14
CA HIS A 2 17.56 -15.17 -12.68
C HIS A 2 16.03 -14.91 -12.68
N LEU A 3 15.61 -13.64 -12.60
CA LEU A 3 14.19 -13.26 -12.56
C LEU A 3 13.45 -13.41 -13.89
N CYS A 4 14.15 -13.32 -15.02
CA CYS A 4 13.52 -13.41 -16.34
C CYS A 4 13.04 -14.83 -16.65
N PHE A 5 13.82 -15.85 -16.25
CA PHE A 5 13.48 -17.25 -16.51
C PHE A 5 12.16 -17.66 -15.82
N LEU A 6 12.04 -17.41 -14.51
CA LEU A 6 10.83 -17.76 -13.75
C LEU A 6 9.58 -17.08 -14.32
N TYR A 7 9.69 -15.81 -14.74
CA TYR A 7 8.58 -15.12 -15.37
C TYR A 7 8.19 -15.75 -16.70
N THR A 8 9.16 -16.09 -17.57
CA THR A 8 8.87 -16.73 -18.86
C THR A 8 8.21 -18.11 -18.75
N GLN A 9 8.40 -18.82 -17.64
CA GLN A 9 7.75 -20.11 -17.37
C GLN A 9 6.26 -19.97 -16.99
N LEU A 10 5.78 -18.76 -16.68
CA LEU A 10 4.39 -18.52 -16.27
C LEU A 10 3.40 -18.46 -17.44
N GLY A 11 3.86 -18.61 -18.68
CA GLY A 11 2.99 -18.54 -19.86
C GLY A 11 3.72 -18.17 -21.15
N SER A 12 3.11 -18.54 -22.26
CA SER A 12 3.64 -18.30 -23.60
C SER A 12 3.40 -16.85 -24.03
N THR A 13 2.27 -16.28 -23.63
CA THR A 13 1.92 -14.88 -23.90
C THR A 13 2.15 -13.98 -22.69
N VAL A 14 2.29 -12.67 -22.93
CA VAL A 14 2.35 -11.67 -21.86
C VAL A 14 1.09 -11.70 -20.99
N ILE A 15 -0.06 -11.97 -21.61
CA ILE A 15 -1.36 -12.03 -20.92
C ILE A 15 -1.36 -13.20 -19.93
N GLU A 16 -0.99 -14.40 -20.38
CA GLU A 16 -0.89 -15.60 -19.54
C GLU A 16 0.10 -15.40 -18.39
N ARG A 17 1.32 -14.95 -18.69
CA ARG A 17 2.34 -14.70 -17.65
C ARG A 17 1.85 -13.73 -16.60
N THR A 18 1.16 -12.67 -17.01
CA THR A 18 0.65 -11.66 -16.09
C THR A 18 -0.48 -12.21 -15.21
N ALA A 19 -1.38 -13.01 -15.79
CA ALA A 19 -2.46 -13.66 -15.05
C ALA A 19 -1.88 -14.64 -14.01
N SER A 20 -1.05 -15.59 -14.45
CA SER A 20 -0.43 -16.59 -13.56
C SER A 20 0.47 -15.95 -12.50
N TYR A 21 1.23 -14.90 -12.85
CA TYR A 21 2.01 -14.16 -11.85
C TYR A 21 1.12 -13.55 -10.77
N ARG A 22 -0.02 -12.94 -11.14
CA ARG A 22 -0.95 -12.36 -10.16
C ARG A 22 -1.60 -13.42 -9.28
N GLU A 23 -1.91 -14.60 -9.83
CA GLU A 23 -2.48 -15.72 -9.09
C GLU A 23 -1.58 -16.22 -7.95
N LEU A 24 -0.25 -16.21 -8.14
CA LEU A 24 0.72 -16.60 -7.10
C LEU A 24 0.54 -15.78 -5.80
N PHE A 25 0.05 -14.56 -5.92
CA PHE A 25 -0.06 -13.61 -4.83
C PHE A 25 -1.49 -13.40 -4.34
N VAL A 26 -2.50 -13.81 -5.10
CA VAL A 26 -3.92 -13.53 -4.82
C VAL A 26 -4.36 -14.03 -3.44
N ARG A 27 -3.80 -15.15 -2.96
CA ARG A 27 -4.13 -15.73 -1.64
C ARG A 27 -3.28 -15.19 -0.49
N GLN A 28 -2.20 -14.47 -0.77
CA GLN A 28 -1.22 -14.04 0.23
C GLN A 28 -1.45 -12.61 0.73
N PHE A 29 -2.24 -11.83 -0.01
CA PHE A 29 -2.56 -10.45 0.34
C PHE A 29 -3.95 -10.35 0.96
N ASP A 30 -3.98 -10.10 2.26
CA ASP A 30 -5.16 -9.67 2.99
C ASP A 30 -5.71 -8.36 2.38
N THR A 31 -7.04 -8.29 2.21
CA THR A 31 -7.75 -7.10 1.74
C THR A 31 -7.40 -5.86 2.56
N THR A 32 -7.12 -6.03 3.85
CA THR A 32 -6.66 -4.94 4.73
C THR A 32 -5.32 -4.36 4.27
N LYS A 33 -4.38 -5.22 3.85
CA LYS A 33 -3.07 -4.78 3.34
C LYS A 33 -3.21 -4.06 2.00
N PHE A 34 -4.08 -4.54 1.12
CA PHE A 34 -4.41 -3.83 -0.13
C PHE A 34 -4.96 -2.42 0.13
N MET A 35 -5.87 -2.29 1.10
CA MET A 35 -6.43 -0.99 1.47
C MET A 35 -5.35 -0.04 2.00
N GLN A 36 -4.42 -0.53 2.81
CA GLN A 36 -3.29 0.28 3.29
C GLN A 36 -2.38 0.72 2.13
N ILE A 37 -2.07 -0.19 1.20
CA ILE A 37 -1.26 0.12 0.02
C ILE A 37 -1.93 1.20 -0.83
N ARG A 38 -3.23 1.01 -1.12
CA ARG A 38 -4.03 1.94 -1.92
C ARG A 38 -4.09 3.32 -1.26
N GLN A 39 -4.40 3.37 0.03
CA GLN A 39 -4.50 4.63 0.75
C GLN A 39 -3.18 5.38 0.77
N ALA A 40 -2.08 4.69 1.09
CA ALA A 40 -0.77 5.33 1.19
C ALA A 40 -0.28 5.82 -0.18
N SER A 41 -0.42 4.99 -1.22
CA SER A 41 0.00 5.36 -2.59
C SER A 41 -0.78 6.55 -3.12
N ASN A 42 -2.10 6.55 -2.96
CA ASN A 42 -2.96 7.64 -3.44
C ASN A 42 -2.76 8.96 -2.67
N GLN A 43 -2.26 8.88 -1.43
CA GLN A 43 -2.02 10.05 -0.58
C GLN A 43 -0.56 10.49 -0.55
N GLY A 44 0.35 9.80 -1.26
CA GLY A 44 1.79 10.06 -1.18
C GLY A 44 2.38 9.81 0.22
N MET A 45 1.85 8.82 0.94
CA MET A 45 2.24 8.47 2.31
C MET A 45 3.14 7.24 2.32
N ALA A 46 3.95 7.10 3.37
CA ALA A 46 4.86 5.96 3.52
C ALA A 46 4.11 4.67 3.81
N LEU A 47 4.45 3.62 3.06
CA LEU A 47 4.04 2.23 3.31
C LEU A 47 4.82 1.66 4.50
N GLY A 48 4.29 0.65 5.20
CA GLY A 48 5.00 -0.03 6.28
C GLY A 48 4.64 0.44 7.70
N ASN A 49 5.40 -0.06 8.68
CA ASN A 49 5.14 0.08 10.11
C ASN A 49 6.42 0.38 10.90
N GLY A 50 6.32 0.46 12.23
CA GLY A 50 7.46 0.63 13.13
C GLY A 50 8.30 1.88 12.80
N GLY A 51 9.63 1.70 12.83
CA GLY A 51 10.62 2.75 12.60
C GLY A 51 10.74 3.25 11.15
N PHE A 52 10.13 2.54 10.18
CA PHE A 52 10.22 2.93 8.76
C PHE A 52 9.56 4.29 8.49
N LYS A 53 8.36 4.53 9.04
CA LYS A 53 7.63 5.79 8.84
C LYS A 53 8.36 7.00 9.44
N PRO A 54 8.88 6.95 10.68
CA PRO A 54 9.76 7.98 11.22
C PRO A 54 10.99 8.25 10.36
N GLU A 55 11.64 7.20 9.85
CA GLU A 55 12.86 7.35 9.05
C GLU A 55 12.59 7.99 7.69
N VAL A 56 11.53 7.55 7.00
CA VAL A 56 11.09 8.18 5.75
C VAL A 56 10.68 9.63 5.99
N LYS A 57 10.02 9.96 7.11
CA LYS A 57 9.71 11.34 7.48
C LYS A 57 10.98 12.18 7.64
N ARG A 58 11.98 11.65 8.32
CA ARG A 58 13.28 12.30 8.55
C ARG A 58 14.00 12.59 7.23
N LEU A 59 13.99 11.64 6.30
CA LEU A 59 14.63 11.77 4.99
C LEU A 59 13.86 12.68 4.04
N ALA A 60 12.52 12.59 4.02
CA ALA A 60 11.69 13.36 3.11
C ALA A 60 11.54 14.84 3.53
N GLY A 61 11.82 15.19 4.79
CA GLY A 61 11.67 16.55 5.32
C GLY A 61 10.22 17.04 5.44
N HIS A 62 9.24 16.19 5.07
CA HIS A 62 7.81 16.48 5.18
C HIS A 62 7.05 15.31 5.79
N ARG A 63 5.75 15.52 6.05
CA ARG A 63 4.89 14.50 6.65
C ARG A 63 4.63 13.37 5.64
N VAL A 64 4.74 12.13 6.12
CA VAL A 64 4.51 10.90 5.33
C VAL A 64 3.51 9.94 5.99
N VAL A 65 2.72 10.44 6.96
CA VAL A 65 1.65 9.71 7.63
C VAL A 65 0.35 10.53 7.64
N PRO A 66 -0.85 9.92 7.60
CA PRO A 66 -2.09 10.67 7.70
C PRO A 66 -2.27 11.33 9.08
N LEU A 67 -2.94 12.49 9.11
CA LEU A 67 -3.41 13.08 10.37
C LEU A 67 -4.55 12.21 10.93
N LYS A 68 -4.50 11.93 12.23
CA LYS A 68 -5.65 11.39 12.95
C LYS A 68 -6.74 12.48 12.89
N ARG A 69 -7.87 12.19 12.24
CA ARG A 69 -9.03 13.07 12.27
C ARG A 69 -9.66 12.96 13.65
N GLU A 70 -9.64 14.04 14.41
CA GLU A 70 -10.40 14.12 15.66
C GLU A 70 -11.89 14.37 15.34
N PRO A 71 -12.82 13.82 16.15
CA PRO A 71 -14.24 14.15 16.02
C PRO A 71 -14.44 15.65 16.20
N LYS A 72 -15.20 16.29 15.30
CA LYS A 72 -15.61 17.68 15.50
C LYS A 72 -16.47 17.78 16.78
N PRO A 73 -16.28 18.81 17.62
CA PRO A 73 -17.15 19.03 18.78
C PRO A 73 -18.61 19.14 18.31
N LYS A 74 -19.51 18.37 18.93
CA LYS A 74 -20.95 18.60 18.75
C LYS A 74 -21.27 19.96 19.35
N GLN A 75 -21.76 20.90 18.55
CA GLN A 75 -22.39 22.09 19.08
C GLN A 75 -23.68 21.66 19.79
N ILE A 76 -23.64 21.66 21.12
CA ILE A 76 -24.84 21.48 21.94
C ILE A 76 -25.58 22.81 21.86
N ASN A 77 -26.59 22.87 21.01
CA ASN A 77 -27.41 24.07 20.85
C ASN A 77 -28.52 24.00 21.91
N ASN A 78 -28.35 24.72 23.02
CA ASN A 78 -29.40 24.89 24.01
C ASN A 78 -30.41 25.92 23.48
N LYS A 79 -31.58 25.43 23.06
CA LYS A 79 -32.76 26.23 22.74
C LYS A 79 -33.51 26.59 24.02
#